data_AF-A0A7I7SNL7-F1
#
_entry.id   AF-A0A7I7SNL7-F1
#
_cell.length_a   1.000
_cell.length_b   1.000
_cell.length_c   1.000
_cell.angle_alpha   90.00
_cell.angle_beta   90.00
_cell.angle_gamma   90.00
#
_symmetry.space_group_name_H-M   'P 1'
#
loop_
_entity.id
_entity.type
_entity.pdbx_description
1 polymer ?
#
loop_
_entity_poly.entity_id
_entity_poly.type
_entity_poly.pdbx_seq_one_letter_code
_entity_poly.pdbx_strand_id
1 'polypeptide(L)'
;MVYSAYVAEVFRAGIESVHPSQQANVGLGLNYQRTMRLVVLPQAARRVTSALLKDFVALQKDCGLISVLGAVDAVRAALRQG
;
A
#
# COMPACT_ATOMS: atom_id res chain seq x y z
N MET A 1 -1.65 -17.29 -4.91
CA MET A 1 -1.65 -16.54 -6.19
C MET A 1 -2.32 -15.17 -6.12
N VAL A 2 -3.39 -14.97 -5.34
CA VAL A 2 -4.07 -13.65 -5.27
C VAL A 2 -3.20 -12.56 -4.65
N TYR A 3 -2.52 -12.85 -3.53
CA TYR A 3 -1.69 -11.86 -2.84
C TYR A 3 -0.51 -11.36 -3.69
N SER A 4 0.18 -12.26 -4.41
CA SER A 4 1.26 -11.87 -5.33
C SER A 4 0.76 -11.00 -6.48
N ALA A 5 -0.45 -11.25 -6.99
CA ALA A 5 -1.06 -10.42 -8.03
C ALA A 5 -1.45 -9.04 -7.49
N TYR A 6 -2.02 -8.96 -6.29
CA TYR A 6 -2.31 -7.70 -5.61
C TYR A 6 -1.04 -6.87 -5.38
N VAL A 7 0.02 -7.50 -4.85
CA VAL A 7 1.30 -6.84 -4.63
C VAL A 7 1.90 -6.35 -5.96
N ALA A 8 1.84 -7.15 -7.03
CA ALA A 8 2.29 -6.72 -8.36
C ALA A 8 1.51 -5.50 -8.87
N GLU A 9 0.20 -5.45 -8.64
CA GLU A 9 -0.64 -4.33 -9.02
C GLU A 9 -0.32 -3.05 -8.25
N VAL A 10 -0.02 -3.16 -6.95
CA VAL A 10 0.46 -2.03 -6.14
C VAL A 10 1.77 -1.48 -6.69
N PHE A 11 2.71 -2.35 -7.08
CA PHE A 11 3.96 -1.92 -7.71
C PHE A 11 3.73 -1.27 -9.09
N ARG A 12 2.87 -1.85 -9.92
CA ARG A 12 2.49 -1.29 -11.24
C ARG A 12 1.88 0.11 -11.09
N ALA A 13 0.87 0.25 -10.22
CA ALA A 13 0.23 1.52 -9.92
C ALA A 13 1.22 2.53 -9.33
N GLY A 14 2.17 2.06 -8.50
CA GLY A 14 3.27 2.86 -7.98
C GLY A 14 4.14 3.49 -9.06
N ILE A 15 4.54 2.70 -10.06
CA ILE A 15 5.34 3.17 -11.21
C ILE A 15 4.52 4.12 -12.09
N GLU A 16 3.29 3.75 -12.43
CA GLU A 16 2.41 4.55 -13.29
C GLU A 16 2.00 5.87 -12.67
N SER A 17 1.96 5.96 -11.34
CA SER A 17 1.66 7.22 -10.68
C SER A 17 2.70 8.31 -10.99
N VAL A 18 3.94 7.93 -11.31
CA VAL A 18 5.06 8.88 -11.53
C VAL A 18 4.77 9.72 -12.78
N HIS A 19 4.79 11.05 -12.61
CA HIS A 19 4.39 11.98 -13.65
C HIS A 19 5.17 11.74 -14.96
N PRO A 20 4.50 11.71 -16.13
CA PRO A 20 5.15 11.37 -17.41
C PRO A 20 6.37 12.22 -17.75
N SER A 21 6.40 13.50 -17.32
CA SER A 21 7.58 14.37 -17.53
C SER A 21 8.86 13.85 -16.85
N GLN A 22 8.73 13.15 -15.72
CA GLN A 22 9.85 12.53 -15.01
C GLN A 22 10.31 11.25 -15.70
N GLN A 23 9.43 10.60 -16.48
CA GLN A 23 9.75 9.43 -17.29
C GLN A 23 10.38 9.81 -18.64
N ALA A 24 9.98 10.96 -19.20
CA ALA A 24 10.33 11.40 -20.54
C ALA A 24 11.70 12.09 -20.67
N ASN A 25 12.50 12.19 -19.60
CA ASN A 25 13.85 12.78 -19.62
C ASN A 25 13.97 14.20 -20.15
N VAL A 26 12.87 14.94 -20.27
CA VAL A 26 12.83 16.22 -20.98
C VAL A 26 13.75 17.21 -20.26
N GLY A 27 15.02 17.26 -20.67
CA GLY A 27 16.07 18.12 -20.11
C GLY A 27 17.34 17.46 -19.53
N LEU A 28 17.40 16.14 -19.29
CA LEU A 28 18.52 15.52 -18.54
C LEU A 28 19.50 14.65 -19.35
N GLY A 29 19.22 14.37 -20.63
CA GLY A 29 20.12 13.58 -21.49
C GLY A 29 20.32 12.11 -21.05
N LEU A 30 19.49 11.60 -20.13
CA LEU A 30 19.55 10.23 -19.68
C LEU A 30 18.91 9.29 -20.71
N ASN A 31 19.41 8.06 -20.78
CA ASN A 31 18.71 7.00 -21.51
C ASN A 31 17.61 6.38 -20.62
N TYR A 32 16.67 5.67 -21.23
CA TYR A 32 15.52 5.07 -20.54
C TYR A 32 15.90 4.25 -19.30
N GLN A 33 16.96 3.43 -19.38
CA GLN A 33 17.41 2.61 -18.26
C GLN A 33 17.89 3.44 -17.06
N ARG A 34 18.62 4.52 -17.32
CA ARG A 34 19.10 5.45 -16.28
C ARG A 34 17.92 6.19 -15.64
N THR A 35 16.94 6.61 -16.42
CA THR A 35 15.73 7.30 -15.93
C THR A 35 14.89 6.40 -15.07
N MET A 36 14.68 5.15 -15.50
CA MET A 36 13.99 4.16 -14.68
C MET A 36 14.71 3.96 -13.35
N ARG A 37 16.02 3.70 -13.37
CA ARG A 37 16.79 3.42 -12.15
C ARG A 37 16.98 4.60 -11.20
N LEU A 38 17.22 5.79 -11.72
CA LEU A 38 17.62 6.96 -10.92
C LEU A 38 16.47 7.89 -10.57
N VAL A 39 15.40 7.90 -11.37
CA VAL A 39 14.30 8.88 -11.23
C VAL A 39 13.00 8.17 -10.88
N VAL A 40 12.56 7.23 -11.71
CA VAL A 40 11.21 6.66 -11.61
C VAL A 40 11.11 5.61 -10.51
N LEU A 41 12.01 4.63 -10.44
CA LEU A 41 11.97 3.59 -9.41
C LEU A 41 12.10 4.14 -7.98
N PRO A 42 13.01 5.09 -7.67
CA PRO A 42 13.09 5.67 -6.33
C PRO A 42 11.80 6.44 -5.94
N GLN A 43 11.20 7.16 -6.88
CA GLN A 43 9.94 7.88 -6.64
C GLN A 43 8.75 6.92 -6.47
N ALA A 44 8.64 5.91 -7.34
CA ALA A 44 7.63 4.87 -7.26
C ALA A 44 7.72 4.10 -5.95
N ALA A 45 8.93 3.70 -5.52
CA ALA A 45 9.15 3.00 -4.26
C ALA A 45 8.64 3.82 -3.05
N ARG A 46 8.94 5.13 -2.99
CA ARG A 46 8.43 6.00 -1.92
C ARG A 46 6.89 6.04 -1.88
N ARG A 47 6.25 6.04 -3.05
CA ARG A 47 4.78 6.07 -3.16
C ARG A 47 4.15 4.74 -2.78
N VAL A 48 4.70 3.62 -3.24
CA VAL A 48 4.28 2.27 -2.86
C VAL A 48 4.40 2.09 -1.35
N THR A 49 5.55 2.44 -0.75
CA THR A 49 5.75 2.35 0.69
C THR A 49 4.72 3.18 1.46
N SER A 50 4.43 4.40 0.98
CA SER A 50 3.38 5.24 1.58
C SER A 50 1.98 4.61 1.48
N ALA A 51 1.66 3.93 0.38
CA ALA A 51 0.38 3.25 0.20
C ALA A 51 0.27 2.03 1.14
N LEU A 52 1.31 1.21 1.21
CA LEU A 52 1.35 0.05 2.12
C LEU A 52 1.24 0.46 3.60
N LEU A 53 1.87 1.57 3.99
CA LEU A 53 1.73 2.14 5.34
C LEU A 53 0.29 2.57 5.63
N LYS A 54 -0.39 3.16 4.65
CA LYS A 54 -1.80 3.54 4.78
C LYS A 54 -2.68 2.31 5.02
N ASP A 55 -2.46 1.25 4.23
CA ASP A 55 -3.21 0.00 4.37
C ASP A 55 -2.90 -0.71 5.69
N PHE A 56 -1.63 -0.68 6.13
CA PHE A 56 -1.24 -1.20 7.45
C PHE A 56 -1.96 -0.49 8.60
N VAL A 57 -2.04 0.84 8.57
CA VAL A 57 -2.75 1.61 9.60
C VAL A 57 -4.26 1.31 9.58
N ALA A 58 -4.85 1.10 8.40
CA ALA A 58 -6.25 0.69 8.29
C ALA A 58 -6.48 -0.69 8.93
N LEU A 59 -5.63 -1.66 8.61
CA LEU A 59 -5.69 -3.00 9.19
C LEU A 59 -5.56 -2.98 10.71
N GLN A 60 -4.67 -2.15 11.26
CA GLN A 60 -4.53 -2.01 12.72
C GLN A 60 -5.83 -1.52 13.38
N LYS A 61 -6.57 -0.61 12.74
CA LYS A 61 -7.87 -0.11 13.23
C LYS A 61 -8.93 -1.19 13.17
N ASP A 62 -9.01 -1.93 12.06
CA ASP A 62 -9.99 -3.00 11.87
C ASP A 62 -9.76 -4.14 12.88
N CYS A 63 -8.50 -4.54 13.08
CA CYS A 63 -8.13 -5.51 14.12
C CYS A 63 -8.55 -5.05 15.52
N GLY A 64 -8.30 -3.77 15.85
CA GLY A 64 -8.73 -3.20 17.13
C GLY A 64 -10.25 -3.21 17.30
N LEU A 65 -10.99 -2.83 16.26
CA LEU A 65 -12.45 -2.83 16.26
C LEU A 65 -13.03 -4.24 16.47
N ILE A 66 -12.52 -5.24 15.72
CA ILE A 66 -12.93 -6.63 15.85
C ILE A 66 -12.63 -7.15 17.26
N SER A 67 -11.46 -6.82 17.83
CA SER A 67 -11.11 -7.23 19.19
C SER A 67 -12.09 -6.67 20.23
N VAL A 68 -12.50 -5.41 20.11
CA VAL A 68 -13.46 -4.79 21.02
C VAL A 68 -14.85 -5.39 20.85
N LEU A 69 -15.31 -5.57 19.61
CA LEU A 69 -16.60 -6.21 19.33
C LEU A 69 -16.67 -7.64 19.87
N GLY A 70 -15.62 -8.44 19.66
CA GLY A 70 -15.55 -9.81 20.18
C GLY A 70 -15.60 -9.87 21.71
N ALA A 71 -14.95 -8.93 22.39
CA ALA A 71 -15.02 -8.82 23.86
C ALA A 71 -16.44 -8.47 24.33
N VAL A 72 -17.11 -7.52 23.67
CA VAL A 72 -18.49 -7.13 23.97
C VAL A 72 -19.46 -8.30 23.75
N ASP A 73 -19.29 -9.04 22.66
CA ASP A 73 -20.15 -10.19 22.34
C ASP A 73 -19.93 -11.34 23.32
N ALA A 74 -18.69 -11.59 23.77
CA ALA A 74 -18.41 -12.59 24.79
C ALA A 74 -19.08 -12.25 26.14
N VAL A 75 -19.01 -10.99 26.57
CA VAL A 75 -19.69 -10.53 27.80
C VAL A 75 -21.21 -10.67 27.66
N ARG A 76 -21.78 -10.25 26.53
CA ARG A 76 -23.23 -10.40 26.28
C ARG A 76 -23.67 -11.86 26.24
N ALA A 77 -22.84 -12.75 25.68
CA ALA A 77 -23.13 -14.18 25.66
C ALA A 77 -23.14 -14.77 27.08
N ALA A 78 -22.19 -14.40 27.93
CA ALA A 78 -22.14 -14.83 29.33
C ALA A 78 -23.36 -14.37 30.13
N LEU A 79 -23.79 -13.12 29.95
CA LEU A 79 -24.99 -12.57 30.61
C LEU A 79 -26.31 -13.19 30.16
N ARG A 80 -26.35 -13.90 29.02
CA ARG A 80 -27.54 -14.64 28.56
C ARG A 80 -27.61 -16.08 29.10
N GLN A 81 -26.53 -16.59 29.67
CA GLN A 81 -26.44 -17.97 30.19
C GLN A 81 -26.59 -18.06 31.71
N GLY A 82 -26.67 -16.94 32.42
CA GLY A 82 -27.05 -16.86 33.83
C GLY A 82 -28.43 -16.24 34.00
#